data_AF-A0A970IZP1-F1
#
_entry.id   AF-A0A970IZP1-F1
#
_cell.length_a   1.000
_cell.length_b   1.000
_cell.length_c   1.000
_cell.angle_alpha   90.00
_cell.angle_beta   90.00
_cell.angle_gamma   90.00
#
_symmetry.space_group_name_H-M   'P 1'
#
loop_
_entity.id
_entity.type
_entity.pdbx_description
1 polymer ?
#
loop_
_entity_poly.entity_id
_entity_poly.type
_entity_poly.pdbx_seq_one_letter_code
_entity_poly.pdbx_strand_id
1 'polypeptide(L)'
;MPNENFDSLPQIETNADKSSSDNENNTEATNTDNKSDSNSLDSPYNIKDYYPMKANTQYIYEGTGNEFASYSLWTDYIKDNKVQLRMENGGTVTSKVIENSNNELKLVFEKEETYYREDFTNKTPNKEEILLKEPLVKGTQWTLPNDEIRTISNVNIEITTPSGSYKALEVTTKGKDSERIDYYVLNVGLVKSVFKSNGTEVVSSLKEIRNNEALKNEITFYYPDSKNDKLSSIKKTLTFKTNDITKMAIEKEFKKVTNDEQLKLLGPNVKINSLYLNKDGMVYVDFTKNFVSEMNVGASFELMILQAITNTLGQYYGVNKVYITLDGKPYSSGHISMKKGEAFTVDKSQIIE
;
A
#
# COMPACT_ATOMS: atom_id res chain seq x y z
N MET A 1 -32.51 64.43 -1.73
CA MET A 1 -32.35 65.37 -0.60
C MET A 1 -31.24 64.84 0.30
N PRO A 2 -30.25 65.64 0.72
CA PRO A 2 -29.43 66.56 -0.07
C PRO A 2 -27.91 66.37 0.16
N ASN A 3 -27.11 66.90 -0.78
CA ASN A 3 -25.84 67.67 -0.65
C ASN A 3 -24.62 67.10 0.12
N GLU A 4 -23.35 67.36 -0.21
CA GLU A 4 -22.64 68.13 -1.26
C GLU A 4 -21.12 67.89 -1.10
N ASN A 5 -20.37 68.11 -2.20
CA ASN A 5 -18.99 68.63 -2.33
C ASN A 5 -17.76 67.81 -1.86
N PHE A 6 -16.83 67.46 -2.77
CA PHE A 6 -15.67 68.26 -3.28
C PHE A 6 -14.72 68.63 -2.12
N ASP A 7 -13.40 68.41 -2.14
CA ASP A 7 -12.42 68.54 -3.21
C ASP A 7 -11.07 67.92 -2.80
N SER A 8 -10.17 67.79 -3.77
CA SER A 8 -8.84 67.14 -3.71
C SER A 8 -7.66 68.05 -3.31
N LEU A 9 -6.67 67.43 -2.62
CA LEU A 9 -5.18 67.63 -2.67
C LEU A 9 -4.58 68.95 -2.11
N PRO A 10 -3.33 68.96 -1.55
CA PRO A 10 -2.09 68.72 -2.32
C PRO A 10 -0.88 68.04 -1.58
N GLN A 11 0.16 67.77 -2.38
CA GLN A 11 1.51 67.29 -2.04
C GLN A 11 2.40 68.33 -1.33
N ILE A 12 3.54 67.91 -0.75
CA ILE A 12 4.92 68.38 -1.02
C ILE A 12 5.96 67.51 -0.28
N GLU A 13 7.08 67.25 -0.96
CA GLU A 13 8.31 66.55 -0.53
C GLU A 13 9.18 67.34 0.47
N THR A 14 10.11 66.67 1.16
CA THR A 14 11.56 66.95 1.07
C THR A 14 12.42 65.96 1.88
N ASN A 15 13.60 65.63 1.33
CA ASN A 15 14.66 64.80 1.90
C ASN A 15 15.68 65.63 2.71
N ALA A 16 16.38 64.95 3.63
CA ALA A 16 17.85 64.91 3.80
C ALA A 16 18.46 65.26 5.18
N ASP A 17 19.38 64.36 5.56
CA ASP A 17 20.68 64.53 6.24
C ASP A 17 20.85 64.55 7.79
N LYS A 18 21.61 63.52 8.23
CA LYS A 18 22.78 63.48 9.14
C LYS A 18 22.73 63.82 10.65
N SER A 19 23.15 62.77 11.37
CA SER A 19 24.23 62.69 12.39
C SER A 19 24.05 63.19 13.83
N SER A 20 24.42 62.25 14.72
CA SER A 20 25.25 62.35 15.95
C SER A 20 24.65 62.84 17.29
N SER A 21 24.64 61.89 18.23
CA SER A 21 25.14 61.93 19.64
C SER A 21 24.59 62.97 20.63
N ASP A 22 23.86 62.52 21.66
CA ASP A 22 24.33 62.28 23.05
C ASP A 22 23.17 62.33 24.08
N ASN A 23 23.22 61.38 25.04
CA ASN A 23 22.83 61.37 26.47
C ASN A 23 21.59 62.19 26.97
N GLU A 24 20.74 61.76 27.92
CA GLU A 24 20.81 60.75 28.98
C GLU A 24 19.40 60.57 29.61
N ASN A 25 19.14 59.37 30.17
CA ASN A 25 18.24 59.03 31.31
C ASN A 25 16.73 59.36 31.27
N ASN A 26 15.85 58.34 31.30
CA ASN A 26 15.38 57.69 32.55
C ASN A 26 14.40 56.53 32.30
N THR A 27 14.58 55.43 33.05
CA THR A 27 13.60 54.40 33.50
C THR A 27 12.53 53.87 32.53
N GLU A 28 12.56 52.56 32.24
CA GLU A 28 11.42 51.66 32.52
C GLU A 28 11.74 50.16 32.35
N ALA A 29 10.95 49.39 33.10
CA ALA A 29 11.06 47.99 33.49
C ALA A 29 11.38 46.96 32.39
N THR A 30 12.24 46.00 32.77
CA THR A 30 12.34 44.67 32.16
C THR A 30 10.99 43.94 32.23
N ASN A 31 10.35 43.73 31.08
CA ASN A 31 9.31 42.71 30.91
C ASN A 31 9.90 41.51 30.18
N THR A 32 10.19 40.47 30.95
CA THR A 32 10.37 39.10 30.45
C THR A 32 9.02 38.58 29.98
N ASP A 33 8.83 38.48 28.66
CA ASP A 33 7.72 37.74 28.07
C ASP A 33 7.94 36.24 28.24
N ASN A 34 7.42 35.71 29.35
CA ASN A 34 7.08 34.31 29.50
C ASN A 34 5.98 33.96 28.50
N LYS A 35 6.35 33.43 27.34
CA LYS A 35 5.40 32.79 26.43
C LYS A 35 5.02 31.44 27.02
N SER A 36 3.94 31.46 27.79
CA SER A 36 3.24 30.30 28.33
C SER A 36 3.01 29.23 27.27
N ASP A 37 3.52 28.03 27.52
CA ASP A 37 3.08 26.79 26.90
C ASP A 37 1.58 26.61 27.13
N SER A 38 0.78 26.93 26.12
CA SER A 38 -0.64 26.61 26.13
C SER A 38 -0.80 25.11 25.87
N ASN A 39 -1.04 24.34 26.93
CA ASN A 39 -1.70 23.05 26.86
C ASN A 39 -3.10 23.25 26.26
N SER A 40 -3.23 23.21 24.93
CA SER A 40 -4.54 23.06 24.31
C SER A 40 -4.96 21.60 24.44
N LEU A 41 -6.10 21.37 25.09
CA LEU A 41 -6.74 20.05 25.21
C LEU A 41 -7.27 19.53 23.86
N ASP A 42 -7.25 20.35 22.82
CA ASP A 42 -7.61 19.99 21.46
C ASP A 42 -6.38 20.08 20.54
N SER A 43 -6.12 19.01 19.81
CA SER A 43 -5.21 19.03 18.67
C SER A 43 -5.93 19.68 17.49
N PRO A 44 -5.32 20.64 16.77
CA PRO A 44 -5.95 21.24 15.59
C PRO A 44 -6.04 20.27 14.40
N TYR A 45 -5.42 19.09 14.52
CA TYR A 45 -5.33 18.08 13.47
C TYR A 45 -6.01 16.79 13.91
N ASN A 46 -6.56 16.09 12.93
CA ASN A 46 -7.16 14.77 13.09
C ASN A 46 -6.25 13.69 12.45
N ILE A 47 -6.62 12.42 12.60
CA ILE A 47 -5.86 11.28 12.08
C ILE A 47 -5.72 11.35 10.55
N LYS A 48 -6.69 11.86 9.80
CA LYS A 48 -6.59 11.95 8.32
C LYS A 48 -5.52 12.95 7.89
N ASP A 49 -5.25 13.97 8.70
CA ASP A 49 -4.18 14.93 8.43
C ASP A 49 -2.80 14.29 8.65
N TYR A 50 -2.64 13.48 9.70
CA TYR A 50 -1.39 12.76 9.96
C TYR A 50 -1.17 11.53 9.08
N TYR A 51 -2.24 10.84 8.69
CA TYR A 51 -2.17 9.61 7.91
C TYR A 51 -3.05 9.71 6.65
N PRO A 52 -2.68 10.56 5.68
CA PRO A 52 -3.41 10.66 4.42
C PRO A 52 -3.23 9.39 3.58
N MET A 53 -4.34 8.83 3.09
CA MET A 53 -4.31 7.67 2.18
C MET A 53 -3.96 8.13 0.76
N LYS A 54 -2.68 8.11 0.40
CA LYS A 54 -2.19 8.60 -0.90
C LYS A 54 -2.12 7.50 -1.95
N ALA A 55 -2.87 7.66 -3.04
CA ALA A 55 -2.79 6.76 -4.18
C ALA A 55 -1.44 6.87 -4.91
N ASN A 56 -1.03 5.80 -5.60
CA ASN A 56 0.16 5.71 -6.45
C ASN A 56 1.42 6.23 -5.74
N THR A 57 1.61 5.81 -4.50
CA THR A 57 2.71 6.29 -3.66
C THR A 57 3.54 5.11 -3.17
N GLN A 58 4.85 5.21 -3.33
CA GLN A 58 5.84 4.33 -2.72
C GLN A 58 6.58 5.08 -1.63
N TYR A 59 6.65 4.49 -0.44
CA TYR A 59 7.50 4.96 0.66
C TYR A 59 8.68 4.01 0.79
N ILE A 60 9.89 4.55 0.93
CA ILE A 60 11.12 3.77 1.07
C ILE A 60 11.73 4.12 2.42
N TYR A 61 11.95 3.11 3.25
CA TYR A 61 12.57 3.23 4.56
C TYR A 61 13.93 2.54 4.53
N GLU A 62 14.94 3.22 5.03
CA GLU A 62 16.19 2.57 5.41
C GLU A 62 16.13 2.15 6.86
N GLY A 63 16.85 1.10 7.21
CA GLY A 63 16.90 0.63 8.58
C GLY A 63 18.23 0.08 9.02
N THR A 64 18.39 0.03 10.33
CA THR A 64 19.58 -0.44 11.04
C THR A 64 19.16 -1.40 12.17
N GLY A 65 20.10 -2.20 12.66
CA GLY A 65 19.88 -3.15 13.75
C GLY A 65 19.56 -4.58 13.32
N ASN A 66 18.88 -4.80 12.18
CA ASN A 66 18.72 -6.11 11.54
C ASN A 66 18.48 -6.02 10.02
N GLU A 67 18.52 -7.14 9.30
CA GLU A 67 18.34 -7.16 7.83
C GLU A 67 16.92 -6.80 7.35
N PHE A 68 15.91 -6.87 8.22
CA PHE A 68 14.50 -6.62 7.89
C PHE A 68 14.02 -5.20 8.22
N ALA A 69 14.92 -4.35 8.75
CA ALA A 69 14.61 -3.01 9.19
C ALA A 69 14.43 -2.03 8.02
N SER A 70 15.04 -2.31 6.87
CA SER A 70 14.80 -1.57 5.63
C SER A 70 13.60 -2.17 4.90
N TYR A 71 12.68 -1.34 4.41
CA TYR A 71 11.51 -1.81 3.68
C TYR A 71 10.91 -0.75 2.75
N SER A 72 10.14 -1.20 1.78
CA SER A 72 9.28 -0.35 0.94
C SER A 72 7.81 -0.59 1.24
N LEU A 73 6.99 0.46 1.15
CA LEU A 73 5.54 0.38 1.18
C LEU A 73 4.95 0.89 -0.14
N TRP A 74 4.11 0.11 -0.80
CA TRP A 74 3.27 0.57 -1.90
C TRP A 74 1.80 0.63 -1.50
N THR A 75 1.10 1.64 -2.02
CA THR A 75 -0.35 1.74 -1.85
C THR A 75 -1.09 0.94 -2.93
N ASP A 76 -1.49 -0.28 -2.59
CA ASP A 76 -2.13 -1.22 -3.53
C ASP A 76 -3.60 -0.88 -3.77
N TYR A 77 -4.37 -0.62 -2.71
CA TYR A 77 -5.79 -0.31 -2.79
C TYR A 77 -6.18 0.78 -1.78
N ILE A 78 -7.15 1.61 -2.15
CA ILE A 78 -7.84 2.55 -1.27
C ILE A 78 -9.33 2.37 -1.49
N LYS A 79 -10.07 2.08 -0.43
CA LYS A 79 -11.53 1.92 -0.42
C LYS A 79 -12.09 2.68 0.76
N ASP A 80 -12.83 3.75 0.47
CA ASP A 80 -13.45 4.61 1.48
C ASP A 80 -12.44 5.08 2.55
N ASN A 81 -12.55 4.53 3.76
CA ASN A 81 -11.72 4.83 4.91
C ASN A 81 -10.60 3.80 5.16
N LYS A 82 -10.34 2.91 4.19
CA LYS A 82 -9.32 1.85 4.27
C LYS A 82 -8.25 2.03 3.19
N VAL A 83 -7.00 1.77 3.58
CA VAL A 83 -5.86 1.64 2.68
C VAL A 83 -5.23 0.26 2.84
N GLN A 84 -4.97 -0.41 1.72
CA GLN A 84 -4.12 -1.59 1.69
C GLN A 84 -2.71 -1.20 1.25
N LEU A 85 -1.75 -1.53 2.10
CA LEU A 85 -0.32 -1.34 1.85
C LEU A 85 0.35 -2.69 1.58
N ARG A 86 1.23 -2.72 0.59
CA ARG A 86 2.18 -3.79 0.33
C ARG A 86 3.52 -3.40 0.94
N MET A 87 3.97 -4.14 1.93
CA MET A 87 5.27 -3.98 2.57
C MET A 87 6.24 -5.05 2.07
N GLU A 88 7.43 -4.64 1.65
CA GLU A 88 8.51 -5.55 1.25
C GLU A 88 9.78 -5.17 1.98
N ASN A 89 10.37 -6.12 2.72
CA ASN A 89 11.54 -5.89 3.58
C ASN A 89 12.74 -6.78 3.22
N GLY A 90 12.77 -7.30 1.98
CA GLY A 90 13.80 -8.24 1.51
C GLY A 90 13.66 -9.68 2.00
N GLY A 91 12.96 -9.92 3.11
CA GLY A 91 12.64 -11.27 3.61
C GLY A 91 11.27 -11.77 3.15
N THR A 92 10.25 -10.91 3.22
CA THR A 92 8.87 -11.25 2.84
C THR A 92 8.12 -10.07 2.26
N VAL A 93 6.99 -10.36 1.62
CA VAL A 93 6.02 -9.37 1.17
C VAL A 93 4.73 -9.51 1.99
N THR A 94 4.36 -8.46 2.70
CA THR A 94 3.21 -8.44 3.60
C THR A 94 2.14 -7.47 3.10
N SER A 95 0.89 -7.92 3.05
CA SER A 95 -0.26 -7.06 2.77
C SER A 95 -0.90 -6.63 4.08
N LYS A 96 -1.06 -5.32 4.29
CA LYS A 96 -1.65 -4.72 5.48
C LYS A 96 -2.85 -3.88 5.10
N VAL A 97 -3.98 -4.01 5.79
CA VAL A 97 -5.13 -3.10 5.64
C VAL A 97 -5.24 -2.26 6.89
N ILE A 98 -5.17 -0.95 6.69
CA ILE A 98 -5.32 0.07 7.74
C ILE A 98 -6.65 0.78 7.52
N GLU A 99 -7.44 0.89 8.56
CA GLU A 99 -8.75 1.54 8.58
C GLU A 99 -8.71 2.77 9.48
N ASN A 100 -9.24 3.89 8.98
CA ASN A 100 -9.49 5.09 9.77
C ASN A 100 -10.98 5.20 10.10
N SER A 101 -11.37 4.92 11.33
CA SER A 101 -12.77 4.99 11.76
C SER A 101 -12.86 5.30 13.25
N ASN A 102 -13.96 5.91 13.68
CA ASN A 102 -14.25 6.14 15.11
C ASN A 102 -13.09 6.82 15.85
N ASN A 103 -12.44 7.79 15.20
CA ASN A 103 -11.28 8.52 15.73
C ASN A 103 -10.07 7.62 16.07
N GLU A 104 -9.96 6.47 15.41
CA GLU A 104 -8.87 5.50 15.54
C GLU A 104 -8.32 5.12 14.15
N LEU A 105 -7.00 5.04 14.05
CA LEU A 105 -6.30 4.42 12.94
C LEU A 105 -5.93 2.99 13.36
N LYS A 106 -6.50 1.98 12.69
CA LYS A 106 -6.34 0.57 13.07
C LYS A 106 -5.73 -0.25 11.95
N LEU A 107 -4.73 -1.06 12.27
CA LEU A 107 -4.35 -2.21 11.44
C LEU A 107 -5.39 -3.31 11.66
N VAL A 108 -6.25 -3.53 10.67
CA VAL A 108 -7.38 -4.47 10.75
C VAL A 108 -7.12 -5.80 10.06
N PHE A 109 -6.18 -5.82 9.10
CA PHE A 109 -5.81 -7.04 8.40
C PHE A 109 -4.31 -7.07 8.13
N GLU A 110 -3.69 -8.23 8.30
CA GLU A 110 -2.31 -8.48 7.90
C GLU A 110 -2.16 -9.90 7.36
N LYS A 111 -1.43 -10.04 6.27
CA LYS A 111 -1.08 -11.35 5.69
C LYS A 111 0.34 -11.30 5.12
N GLU A 112 1.22 -12.11 5.70
CA GLU A 112 2.58 -12.32 5.22
C GLU A 112 2.60 -13.24 3.98
N GLU A 113 3.75 -13.34 3.32
CA GLU A 113 3.96 -14.18 2.12
C GLU A 113 2.96 -13.88 0.98
N THR A 114 2.57 -12.62 0.85
CA THR A 114 1.66 -12.12 -0.20
C THR A 114 2.43 -11.59 -1.40
N TYR A 115 3.13 -12.47 -2.10
CA TYR A 115 3.90 -12.13 -3.32
C TYR A 115 3.02 -11.82 -4.54
N TYR A 116 1.72 -12.13 -4.47
CA TYR A 116 0.69 -11.77 -5.45
C TYR A 116 -0.10 -10.52 -5.00
N ARG A 117 -0.92 -9.99 -5.91
CA ARG A 117 -1.75 -8.82 -5.65
C ARG A 117 -3.24 -9.14 -5.65
N GLU A 118 -3.85 -9.04 -4.48
CA GLU A 118 -5.29 -9.17 -4.24
C GLU A 118 -5.82 -8.03 -3.39
N ASP A 119 -7.11 -7.71 -3.54
CA ASP A 119 -7.80 -6.75 -2.69
C ASP A 119 -8.30 -7.45 -1.41
N PHE A 120 -7.69 -7.09 -0.28
CA PHE A 120 -8.03 -7.57 1.05
C PHE A 120 -8.86 -6.57 1.86
N THR A 121 -9.21 -5.39 1.32
CA THR A 121 -9.91 -4.33 2.06
C THR A 121 -11.29 -4.75 2.61
N ASN A 122 -11.93 -5.71 1.95
CA ASN A 122 -13.21 -6.30 2.32
C ASN A 122 -13.11 -7.67 3.02
N LYS A 123 -11.90 -8.13 3.36
CA LYS A 123 -11.75 -9.39 4.11
C LYS A 123 -12.12 -9.19 5.58
N THR A 124 -12.51 -10.29 6.23
CA THR A 124 -12.71 -10.32 7.67
C THR A 124 -11.41 -9.88 8.37
N PRO A 125 -11.48 -8.93 9.31
CA PRO A 125 -10.33 -8.53 10.12
C PRO A 125 -9.66 -9.73 10.80
N ASN A 126 -8.34 -9.71 10.88
CA ASN A 126 -7.53 -10.68 11.63
C ASN A 126 -6.49 -10.02 12.55
N LYS A 127 -6.55 -8.68 12.64
CA LYS A 127 -5.76 -7.83 13.53
C LYS A 127 -6.68 -6.76 14.10
N GLU A 128 -6.34 -6.27 15.28
CA GLU A 128 -7.06 -5.18 15.97
C GLU A 128 -6.06 -4.24 16.65
N GLU A 129 -5.00 -3.85 15.94
CA GLU A 129 -3.97 -2.97 16.49
C GLU A 129 -4.30 -1.50 16.22
N ILE A 130 -4.53 -0.71 17.27
CA ILE A 130 -4.72 0.73 17.18
C ILE A 130 -3.34 1.43 17.07
N LEU A 131 -3.09 2.04 15.91
CA LEU A 131 -1.86 2.76 15.57
C LEU A 131 -1.87 4.21 16.10
N LEU A 132 -3.01 4.89 15.97
CA LEU A 132 -3.26 6.25 16.46
C LEU A 132 -4.69 6.34 17.01
N LYS A 133 -4.89 7.18 18.03
CA LYS A 133 -6.19 7.45 18.63
C LYS A 133 -6.31 8.93 19.00
N GLU A 134 -7.43 9.55 18.63
CA GLU A 134 -7.72 10.93 19.02
C GLU A 134 -8.24 11.02 20.47
N PRO A 135 -8.06 12.16 21.16
CA PRO A 135 -7.43 13.40 20.70
C PRO A 135 -5.91 13.26 20.49
N LEU A 136 -5.35 13.88 19.45
CA LEU A 136 -3.91 13.82 19.12
C LEU A 136 -3.08 14.78 19.97
N VAL A 137 -3.18 14.63 21.30
CA VAL A 137 -2.51 15.44 22.31
C VAL A 137 -1.62 14.58 23.19
N LYS A 138 -0.61 15.18 23.82
CA LYS A 138 0.31 14.47 24.72
C LYS A 138 -0.47 13.85 25.89
N GLY A 139 -0.18 12.59 26.17
CA GLY A 139 -0.81 11.82 27.25
C GLY A 139 -2.03 10.99 26.83
N THR A 140 -2.56 11.16 25.61
CA THR A 140 -3.59 10.25 25.08
C THR A 140 -3.05 8.84 25.01
N GLN A 141 -3.77 7.88 25.61
CA GLN A 141 -3.31 6.52 25.83
C GLN A 141 -4.41 5.50 25.55
N TRP A 142 -4.01 4.32 25.08
CA TRP A 142 -4.89 3.16 24.90
C TRP A 142 -4.14 1.86 25.14
N THR A 143 -4.89 0.82 25.47
CA THR A 143 -4.39 -0.54 25.66
C THR A 143 -4.50 -1.31 24.35
N LEU A 144 -3.43 -1.98 23.96
CA LEU A 144 -3.38 -2.87 22.80
C LEU A 144 -3.92 -4.26 23.15
N PRO A 145 -4.28 -5.11 22.18
CA PRO A 145 -4.80 -6.47 22.46
C PRO A 145 -3.87 -7.39 23.26
N ASN A 146 -2.57 -7.08 23.31
CA ASN A 146 -1.55 -7.79 24.09
C ASN A 146 -1.30 -7.17 25.48
N ASP A 147 -2.23 -6.34 25.97
CA ASP A 147 -2.17 -5.58 27.23
C ASP A 147 -1.04 -4.52 27.30
N GLU A 148 -0.28 -4.31 26.22
CA GLU A 148 0.70 -3.24 26.16
C GLU A 148 0.02 -1.89 26.06
N ILE A 149 0.69 -0.89 26.64
CA ILE A 149 0.17 0.46 26.71
C ILE A 149 0.84 1.31 25.64
N ARG A 150 0.03 1.90 24.75
CA ARG A 150 0.46 2.84 23.72
C ARG A 150 -0.02 4.25 24.06
N THR A 151 0.88 5.22 23.95
CA THR A 151 0.66 6.61 24.39
C THR A 151 1.22 7.59 23.36
N ILE A 152 0.51 8.69 23.10
CA ILE A 152 1.09 9.87 22.46
C ILE A 152 2.01 10.54 23.49
N SER A 153 3.30 10.17 23.48
CA SER A 153 4.27 10.60 24.47
C SER A 153 4.73 12.04 24.27
N ASN A 154 4.69 12.52 23.02
CA ASN A 154 5.02 13.90 22.70
C ASN A 154 4.32 14.40 21.44
N VAL A 155 4.20 15.72 21.31
CA VAL A 155 3.68 16.40 20.13
C VAL A 155 4.68 17.46 19.68
N ASN A 156 4.81 17.66 18.37
CA ASN A 156 5.73 18.62 17.78
C ASN A 156 7.22 18.38 18.12
N ILE A 157 7.62 17.12 18.36
CA ILE A 157 9.02 16.77 18.59
C ILE A 157 9.81 16.91 17.29
N GLU A 158 10.99 17.53 17.36
CA GLU A 158 11.90 17.62 16.21
C GLU A 158 12.65 16.31 16.03
N ILE A 159 12.56 15.74 14.84
CA ILE A 159 13.24 14.50 14.45
C ILE A 159 13.84 14.62 13.06
N THR A 160 14.91 13.87 12.81
CA THR A 160 15.55 13.77 11.51
C THR A 160 15.44 12.36 10.96
N THR A 161 15.21 12.29 9.66
CA THR A 161 15.24 11.10 8.83
C THR A 161 16.09 11.42 7.58
N PRO A 162 16.49 10.42 6.79
CA PRO A 162 17.17 10.69 5.53
C PRO A 162 16.35 11.51 4.53
N SER A 163 15.01 11.47 4.61
CA SER A 163 14.14 12.32 3.78
C SER A 163 14.02 13.77 4.26
N GLY A 164 14.58 14.11 5.43
CA GLY A 164 14.59 15.46 5.99
C GLY A 164 14.28 15.52 7.49
N SER A 165 14.22 16.76 8.00
CA SER A 165 13.82 17.06 9.38
C SER A 165 12.34 17.41 9.48
N TYR A 166 11.69 16.95 10.53
CA TYR A 166 10.25 17.09 10.73
C TYR A 166 9.90 17.46 12.17
N LYS A 167 8.69 18.01 12.35
CA LYS A 167 7.97 17.99 13.62
C LYS A 167 6.98 16.83 13.61
N ALA A 168 7.06 15.94 14.59
CA ALA A 168 6.29 14.71 14.63
C ALA A 168 5.40 14.59 15.88
N LEU A 169 4.36 13.77 15.78
CA LEU A 169 3.77 13.10 16.93
C LEU A 169 4.67 11.92 17.30
N GLU A 170 5.03 11.82 18.57
CA GLU A 170 5.75 10.69 19.12
C GLU A 170 4.76 9.76 19.81
N VAL A 171 4.75 8.49 19.41
CA VAL A 171 3.86 7.46 19.95
C VAL A 171 4.71 6.34 20.51
N THR A 172 4.66 6.17 21.83
CA THR A 172 5.45 5.16 22.53
C THR A 172 4.55 4.00 22.96
N THR A 173 4.98 2.78 22.66
CA THR A 173 4.43 1.53 23.19
C THR A 173 5.42 0.94 24.16
N LYS A 174 5.01 0.70 25.41
CA LYS A 174 5.85 0.04 26.40
C LYS A 174 5.36 -1.39 26.62
N GLY A 175 6.21 -2.33 26.27
CA GLY A 175 6.07 -3.74 26.63
C GLY A 175 6.81 -4.06 27.92
N LYS A 176 6.82 -5.35 28.30
CA LYS A 176 7.51 -5.83 29.51
C LYS A 176 9.03 -5.64 29.42
N ASP A 177 9.60 -6.06 28.30
CA ASP A 177 11.05 -6.07 28.03
C ASP A 177 11.38 -5.37 26.69
N SER A 178 10.45 -4.55 26.20
CA SER A 178 10.63 -3.81 24.95
C SER A 178 9.95 -2.45 24.97
N GLU A 179 10.46 -1.55 24.15
CA GLU A 179 9.89 -0.23 23.91
C GLU A 179 9.89 0.04 22.40
N ARG A 180 8.75 0.48 21.87
CA ARG A 180 8.64 0.94 20.48
C ARG A 180 8.24 2.40 20.46
N ILE A 181 8.93 3.20 19.65
CA ILE A 181 8.62 4.61 19.43
C ILE A 181 8.37 4.83 17.94
N ASP A 182 7.14 5.20 17.59
CA ASP A 182 6.73 5.54 16.23
C ASP A 182 6.55 7.06 16.11
N TYR A 183 7.07 7.64 15.03
CA TYR A 183 6.98 9.07 14.76
C TYR A 183 6.09 9.31 13.53
N TYR A 184 4.99 10.05 13.72
CA TYR A 184 4.04 10.39 12.67
C TYR A 184 4.12 11.87 12.31
N VAL A 185 4.19 12.18 11.01
CA VAL A 185 4.33 13.54 10.50
C VAL A 185 3.10 13.94 9.70
N LEU A 186 2.66 15.18 9.92
CA LEU A 186 1.52 15.78 9.23
C LEU A 186 1.68 15.67 7.71
N ASN A 187 0.60 15.30 7.02
CA ASN A 187 0.53 15.08 5.58
C ASN A 187 1.45 13.97 5.04
N VAL A 188 2.09 13.17 5.90
CA VAL A 188 3.05 12.13 5.48
C VAL A 188 2.64 10.75 5.99
N GLY A 189 2.40 10.60 7.29
CA GLY A 189 2.22 9.30 7.94
C GLY A 189 3.38 8.96 8.87
N LEU A 190 3.61 7.66 9.08
CA LEU A 190 4.76 7.15 9.81
C LEU A 190 6.05 7.54 9.06
N VAL A 191 7.03 8.12 9.74
CA VAL A 191 8.33 8.46 9.12
C VAL A 191 9.51 7.80 9.82
N LYS A 192 9.33 7.32 11.04
CA LYS A 192 10.38 6.64 11.80
C LYS A 192 9.77 5.70 12.83
N SER A 193 10.37 4.53 12.99
CA SER A 193 10.09 3.57 14.05
C SER A 193 11.40 3.18 14.71
N VAL A 194 11.43 3.18 16.04
CA VAL A 194 12.56 2.71 16.86
C VAL A 194 12.03 1.63 17.78
N PHE A 195 12.55 0.41 17.64
CA PHE A 195 12.22 -0.71 18.51
C PHE A 195 13.46 -1.08 19.34
N LYS A 196 13.31 -1.12 20.65
CA LYS A 196 14.36 -1.46 21.61
C LYS A 196 13.92 -2.69 22.40
N SER A 197 14.77 -3.71 22.47
CA SER A 197 14.56 -4.86 23.34
C SER A 197 15.90 -5.53 23.66
N ASN A 198 16.12 -5.91 24.92
CA ASN A 198 17.29 -6.67 25.36
C ASN A 198 18.64 -6.10 24.87
N GLY A 199 18.83 -4.77 24.92
CA GLY A 199 20.05 -4.10 24.48
C GLY A 199 20.24 -4.01 22.95
N THR A 200 19.29 -4.53 22.17
CA THR A 200 19.23 -4.36 20.71
C THR A 200 18.31 -3.20 20.37
N GLU A 201 18.72 -2.38 19.40
CA GLU A 201 17.91 -1.33 18.81
C GLU A 201 17.77 -1.57 17.31
N VAL A 202 16.53 -1.57 16.83
CA VAL A 202 16.17 -1.68 15.42
C VAL A 202 15.48 -0.38 15.02
N VAL A 203 15.98 0.27 13.97
CA VAL A 203 15.45 1.55 13.51
C VAL A 203 15.03 1.41 12.05
N SER A 204 13.87 1.96 11.71
CA SER A 204 13.45 2.20 10.33
C SER A 204 13.14 3.69 10.17
N SER A 205 13.75 4.36 9.20
CA SER A 205 13.59 5.79 8.95
C SER A 205 13.27 6.06 7.48
N LEU A 206 12.30 6.93 7.23
CA LEU A 206 11.87 7.30 5.90
C LEU A 206 13.01 7.94 5.12
N LYS A 207 13.30 7.38 3.97
CA LYS A 207 14.36 7.83 3.08
C LYS A 207 13.82 8.58 1.88
N GLU A 208 12.73 8.10 1.29
CA GLU A 208 12.20 8.65 0.05
C GLU A 208 10.69 8.39 -0.04
N ILE A 209 9.95 9.36 -0.60
CA ILE A 209 8.56 9.17 -1.04
C ILE A 209 8.51 9.40 -2.55
N ARG A 210 8.12 8.38 -3.30
CA ARG A 210 7.87 8.49 -4.75
C ARG A 210 6.38 8.61 -4.99
N ASN A 211 5.97 9.78 -5.47
CA ASN A 211 4.58 10.07 -5.81
C ASN A 211 4.29 9.71 -7.28
N ASN A 212 3.03 9.35 -7.57
CA ASN A 212 2.61 8.85 -8.88
C ASN A 212 3.41 7.64 -9.37
N GLU A 213 3.90 6.83 -8.44
CA GLU A 213 4.64 5.60 -8.71
C GLU A 213 3.67 4.42 -8.83
N ALA A 214 3.85 3.61 -9.86
CA ALA A 214 3.07 2.40 -10.08
C ALA A 214 3.91 1.17 -9.74
N LEU A 215 3.27 0.16 -9.12
CA LEU A 215 3.93 -1.10 -8.81
C LEU A 215 4.25 -1.85 -10.11
N LYS A 216 5.51 -2.22 -10.31
CA LYS A 216 5.95 -3.09 -11.39
C LYS A 216 6.07 -4.52 -10.87
N ASN A 217 5.36 -5.45 -11.49
CA ASN A 217 5.34 -6.85 -11.11
C ASN A 217 5.72 -7.71 -12.33
N GLU A 218 6.80 -8.48 -12.22
CA GLU A 218 7.20 -9.44 -13.25
C GLU A 218 6.41 -10.73 -13.09
N ILE A 219 5.64 -11.10 -14.12
CA ILE A 219 4.83 -12.32 -14.14
C ILE A 219 5.30 -13.19 -15.30
N THR A 220 5.50 -14.48 -15.04
CA THR A 220 5.77 -15.47 -16.09
C THR A 220 4.44 -15.96 -16.66
N PHE A 221 4.25 -15.76 -17.96
CA PHE A 221 3.14 -16.29 -18.72
C PHE A 221 3.59 -17.50 -19.55
N TYR A 222 2.77 -18.53 -19.57
CA TYR A 222 2.99 -19.73 -20.37
C TYR A 222 2.07 -19.75 -21.58
N TYR A 223 2.55 -20.26 -22.71
CA TYR A 223 1.78 -20.38 -23.95
C TYR A 223 2.01 -21.74 -24.60
N PRO A 224 0.98 -22.41 -25.15
CA PRO A 224 1.16 -23.54 -26.04
C PRO A 224 1.95 -23.14 -27.28
N ASP A 225 2.96 -23.92 -27.62
CA ASP A 225 3.70 -23.86 -28.88
C ASP A 225 3.04 -24.84 -29.86
N SER A 226 2.50 -24.29 -30.96
CA SER A 226 1.76 -25.07 -31.96
C SER A 226 2.64 -25.96 -32.86
N LYS A 227 3.96 -25.82 -32.81
CA LYS A 227 4.92 -26.59 -33.64
C LYS A 227 5.52 -27.76 -32.88
N ASN A 228 5.82 -27.54 -31.59
CA ASN A 228 6.60 -28.49 -30.79
C ASN A 228 5.76 -29.32 -29.81
N ASP A 229 4.44 -29.12 -29.77
CA ASP A 229 3.51 -29.75 -28.82
C ASP A 229 3.98 -29.61 -27.36
N LYS A 230 4.55 -28.44 -27.03
CA LYS A 230 5.11 -28.09 -25.72
C LYS A 230 4.65 -26.71 -25.26
N LEU A 231 5.03 -26.31 -24.06
CA LEU A 231 4.80 -24.96 -23.54
C LEU A 231 6.06 -24.11 -23.67
N SER A 232 5.90 -22.85 -24.07
CA SER A 232 6.93 -21.82 -23.93
C SER A 232 6.58 -20.88 -22.78
N SER A 233 7.57 -20.17 -22.24
CA SER A 233 7.35 -19.19 -21.17
C SER A 233 7.93 -17.82 -21.52
N ILE A 234 7.27 -16.76 -21.07
CA ILE A 234 7.72 -15.39 -21.24
C ILE A 234 7.48 -14.59 -19.95
N LYS A 235 8.52 -13.90 -19.50
CA LYS A 235 8.41 -12.92 -18.42
C LYS A 235 7.87 -11.61 -18.97
N LYS A 236 6.79 -11.11 -18.36
CA LYS A 236 6.19 -9.81 -18.68
C LYS A 236 6.07 -8.97 -17.43
N THR A 237 6.52 -7.73 -17.51
CA THR A 237 6.31 -6.75 -16.43
C THR A 237 4.96 -6.09 -16.58
N LEU A 238 4.05 -6.34 -15.64
CA LEU A 238 2.80 -5.61 -15.51
C LEU A 238 2.99 -4.41 -14.58
N THR A 239 2.29 -3.32 -14.88
CA THR A 239 2.31 -2.10 -14.08
C THR A 239 0.92 -1.89 -13.46
N PHE A 240 0.88 -1.64 -12.16
CA PHE A 240 -0.35 -1.47 -11.39
C PHE A 240 -0.34 -0.13 -10.65
N LYS A 241 -1.33 0.71 -10.94
CA LYS A 241 -1.72 1.84 -10.12
C LYS A 241 -2.60 1.39 -8.96
N THR A 242 -2.75 2.24 -7.94
CA THR A 242 -3.67 1.99 -6.84
C THR A 242 -5.07 1.70 -7.39
N ASN A 243 -5.73 0.68 -6.84
CA ASN A 243 -7.05 0.19 -7.26
C ASN A 243 -7.14 -0.49 -8.63
N ASP A 244 -6.05 -0.64 -9.38
CA ASP A 244 -6.08 -1.50 -10.58
C ASP A 244 -6.49 -2.92 -10.18
N ILE A 245 -7.19 -3.63 -11.06
CA ILE A 245 -7.71 -4.98 -10.76
C ILE A 245 -6.83 -6.02 -11.44
N THR A 246 -6.14 -6.84 -10.64
CA THR A 246 -5.18 -7.86 -11.11
C THR A 246 -5.76 -8.79 -12.18
N LYS A 247 -6.98 -9.30 -11.97
CA LYS A 247 -7.63 -10.22 -12.92
C LYS A 247 -7.83 -9.61 -14.31
N MET A 248 -8.11 -8.30 -14.38
CA MET A 248 -8.29 -7.61 -15.67
C MET A 248 -6.97 -7.45 -16.42
N ALA A 249 -5.88 -7.21 -15.70
CA ALA A 249 -4.54 -7.13 -16.30
C ALA A 249 -4.09 -8.50 -16.84
N ILE A 250 -4.31 -9.57 -16.07
CA ILE A 250 -4.01 -10.95 -16.50
C ILE A 250 -4.90 -11.35 -17.68
N GLU A 251 -6.21 -11.09 -17.64
CA GLU A 251 -7.14 -11.35 -18.74
C GLU A 251 -6.67 -10.69 -20.04
N LYS A 252 -6.24 -9.42 -19.97
CA LYS A 252 -5.74 -8.68 -21.12
C LYS A 252 -4.49 -9.33 -21.72
N GLU A 253 -3.62 -9.89 -20.90
CA GLU A 253 -2.43 -10.61 -21.39
C GLU A 253 -2.76 -11.97 -21.97
N PHE A 254 -3.69 -12.72 -21.37
CA PHE A 254 -4.12 -14.03 -21.87
C PHE A 254 -4.77 -13.99 -23.26
N LYS A 255 -5.26 -12.81 -23.69
CA LYS A 255 -5.82 -12.56 -25.03
C LYS A 255 -4.76 -12.27 -26.11
N LYS A 256 -3.50 -12.11 -25.72
CA LYS A 256 -2.39 -11.75 -26.60
C LYS A 256 -1.48 -12.94 -26.86
N VAL A 257 -0.72 -12.85 -27.95
CA VAL A 257 0.41 -13.71 -28.28
C VAL A 257 1.58 -12.81 -28.68
N THR A 258 2.81 -13.30 -28.56
CA THR A 258 4.02 -12.55 -28.94
C THR A 258 4.61 -12.99 -30.27
N ASN A 259 4.18 -14.12 -30.81
CA ASN A 259 4.55 -14.63 -32.13
C ASN A 259 3.44 -15.54 -32.68
N ASP A 260 3.57 -15.95 -33.94
CA ASP A 260 2.57 -16.78 -34.64
C ASP A 260 2.60 -18.26 -34.24
N GLU A 261 3.58 -18.68 -33.44
CA GLU A 261 3.73 -20.07 -32.95
C GLU A 261 2.97 -20.29 -31.63
N GLN A 262 2.58 -19.19 -30.96
CA GLN A 262 1.83 -19.24 -29.72
C GLN A 262 0.33 -19.31 -29.98
N LEU A 263 -0.36 -20.15 -29.22
CA LEU A 263 -1.82 -20.13 -29.14
C LEU A 263 -2.29 -19.12 -28.08
N LYS A 264 -3.34 -18.36 -28.42
CA LYS A 264 -4.03 -17.49 -27.46
C LYS A 264 -4.66 -18.34 -26.36
N LEU A 265 -4.56 -17.89 -25.11
CA LEU A 265 -5.16 -18.58 -23.98
C LEU A 265 -6.64 -18.26 -23.84
N LEU A 266 -7.04 -17.03 -24.17
CA LEU A 266 -8.43 -16.57 -24.13
C LEU A 266 -8.87 -16.02 -25.48
N GLY A 267 -10.11 -16.34 -25.86
CA GLY A 267 -10.82 -15.65 -26.93
C GLY A 267 -11.14 -14.18 -26.57
N PRO A 268 -11.44 -13.33 -27.57
CA PRO A 268 -11.59 -11.89 -27.37
C PRO A 268 -12.71 -11.52 -26.38
N ASN A 269 -13.80 -12.31 -26.31
CA ASN A 269 -14.94 -11.99 -25.44
C ASN A 269 -14.99 -12.82 -24.16
N VAL A 270 -14.02 -13.71 -23.93
CA VAL A 270 -13.90 -14.42 -22.66
C VAL A 270 -13.47 -13.44 -21.58
N LYS A 271 -14.12 -13.50 -20.40
CA LYS A 271 -13.74 -12.69 -19.23
C LYS A 271 -13.36 -13.56 -18.06
N ILE A 272 -12.55 -13.00 -17.15
CA ILE A 272 -12.29 -13.56 -15.82
C ILE A 272 -13.31 -12.96 -14.85
N ASN A 273 -14.36 -13.74 -14.54
CA ASN A 273 -15.40 -13.38 -13.58
C ASN A 273 -14.82 -13.23 -12.17
N SER A 274 -13.95 -14.15 -11.74
CA SER A 274 -13.25 -14.08 -10.45
C SER A 274 -11.86 -14.73 -10.52
N LEU A 275 -10.93 -14.24 -9.70
CA LEU A 275 -9.59 -14.78 -9.54
C LEU A 275 -9.11 -14.51 -8.13
N TYR A 276 -8.84 -15.55 -7.35
CA TYR A 276 -8.35 -15.42 -5.97
C TYR A 276 -7.67 -16.70 -5.44
N LEU A 277 -6.78 -16.56 -4.46
CA LEU A 277 -6.26 -17.66 -3.67
C LEU A 277 -7.25 -18.01 -2.55
N ASN A 278 -7.76 -19.23 -2.57
CA ASN A 278 -8.71 -19.70 -1.57
C ASN A 278 -8.02 -20.26 -0.31
N LYS A 279 -8.78 -20.40 0.77
CA LYS A 279 -8.27 -20.91 2.06
C LYS A 279 -7.82 -22.38 2.02
N ASP A 280 -8.23 -23.14 1.01
CA ASP A 280 -7.79 -24.52 0.77
C ASP A 280 -6.43 -24.62 0.06
N GLY A 281 -5.79 -23.49 -0.22
CA GLY A 281 -4.48 -23.42 -0.87
C GLY A 281 -4.53 -23.56 -2.40
N MET A 282 -5.70 -23.51 -3.02
CA MET A 282 -5.83 -23.51 -4.48
C MET A 282 -6.17 -22.12 -5.02
N VAL A 283 -5.70 -21.79 -6.22
CA VAL A 283 -6.20 -20.62 -6.95
C VAL A 283 -7.56 -20.97 -7.55
N TYR A 284 -8.54 -20.12 -7.34
CA TYR A 284 -9.84 -20.23 -7.97
C TYR A 284 -9.90 -19.21 -9.10
N VAL A 285 -10.22 -19.68 -10.30
CA VAL A 285 -10.48 -18.83 -11.46
C VAL A 285 -11.81 -19.23 -12.09
N ASP A 286 -12.67 -18.24 -12.30
CA ASP A 286 -13.94 -18.41 -13.00
C ASP A 286 -13.92 -17.61 -14.30
N PHE A 287 -14.16 -18.29 -15.40
CA PHE A 287 -14.28 -17.69 -16.72
C PHE A 287 -15.75 -17.64 -17.16
N THR A 288 -16.05 -16.80 -18.14
CA THR A 288 -17.37 -16.80 -18.79
C THR A 288 -17.60 -18.09 -19.58
N LYS A 289 -18.86 -18.56 -19.67
CA LYS A 289 -19.21 -19.83 -20.35
C LYS A 289 -18.73 -19.97 -21.80
N ASN A 290 -18.54 -18.85 -22.52
CA ASN A 290 -18.05 -18.85 -23.91
C ASN A 290 -16.57 -19.23 -24.03
N PHE A 291 -15.85 -19.45 -22.93
CA PHE A 291 -14.45 -19.88 -22.95
C PHE A 291 -14.22 -21.10 -23.85
N VAL A 292 -15.01 -22.15 -23.68
CA VAL A 292 -14.86 -23.39 -24.48
C VAL A 292 -15.20 -23.15 -25.95
N SER A 293 -16.29 -22.44 -26.23
CA SER A 293 -16.72 -22.19 -27.61
C SER A 293 -15.77 -21.26 -28.38
N GLU A 294 -15.11 -20.31 -27.69
CA GLU A 294 -14.13 -19.42 -28.33
C GLU A 294 -12.73 -20.05 -28.43
N MET A 295 -12.41 -21.02 -27.57
CA MET A 295 -11.17 -21.77 -27.69
C MET A 295 -11.11 -22.54 -29.01
N ASN A 296 -12.19 -23.26 -29.36
CA ASN A 296 -12.39 -23.93 -30.65
C ASN A 296 -11.15 -24.69 -31.19
N VAL A 297 -10.53 -25.50 -30.34
CA VAL A 297 -9.40 -26.38 -30.67
C VAL A 297 -9.72 -27.83 -30.34
N GLY A 298 -8.91 -28.76 -30.85
CA GLY A 298 -9.00 -30.18 -30.49
C GLY A 298 -8.47 -30.47 -29.07
N ALA A 299 -8.79 -31.65 -28.55
CA ALA A 299 -8.50 -32.09 -27.18
C ALA A 299 -7.05 -31.83 -26.71
N SER A 300 -6.06 -32.07 -27.57
CA SER A 300 -4.64 -31.90 -27.23
C SER A 300 -4.32 -30.44 -26.88
N PHE A 301 -4.68 -29.51 -27.78
CA PHE A 301 -4.45 -28.09 -27.55
C PHE A 301 -5.33 -27.51 -26.44
N GLU A 302 -6.54 -28.04 -26.24
CA GLU A 302 -7.38 -27.68 -25.09
C GLU A 302 -6.66 -27.96 -23.77
N LEU A 303 -6.08 -29.15 -23.62
CA LEU A 303 -5.30 -29.50 -22.44
C LEU A 303 -4.06 -28.60 -22.26
N MET A 304 -3.36 -28.28 -23.35
CA MET A 304 -2.19 -27.38 -23.30
C MET A 304 -2.58 -25.96 -22.87
N ILE A 305 -3.71 -25.43 -23.35
CA ILE A 305 -4.22 -24.11 -22.95
C ILE A 305 -4.56 -24.11 -21.46
N LEU A 306 -5.28 -25.13 -20.98
CA LEU A 306 -5.59 -25.28 -19.55
C LEU A 306 -4.33 -25.42 -18.70
N GLN A 307 -3.33 -26.16 -19.17
CA GLN A 307 -2.03 -26.29 -18.49
C GLN A 307 -1.26 -24.97 -18.46
N ALA A 308 -1.25 -24.20 -19.56
CA ALA A 308 -0.60 -22.89 -19.62
C ALA A 308 -1.25 -21.87 -18.67
N ILE A 309 -2.58 -21.84 -18.60
CA ILE A 309 -3.33 -21.04 -17.62
C ILE A 309 -2.98 -21.49 -16.20
N THR A 310 -2.99 -22.80 -15.95
CA THR A 310 -2.70 -23.40 -14.64
C THR A 310 -1.29 -23.07 -14.18
N ASN A 311 -0.29 -23.20 -15.04
CA ASN A 311 1.10 -22.87 -14.75
C ASN A 311 1.28 -21.37 -14.47
N THR A 312 0.63 -20.51 -15.26
CA THR A 312 0.72 -19.05 -15.08
C THR A 312 0.11 -18.63 -13.74
N LEU A 313 -1.12 -19.05 -13.46
CA LEU A 313 -1.82 -18.66 -12.23
C LEU A 313 -1.21 -19.33 -11.00
N GLY A 314 -0.89 -20.62 -11.08
CA GLY A 314 -0.23 -21.34 -9.98
C GLY A 314 1.10 -20.70 -9.61
N GLN A 315 1.95 -20.38 -10.59
CA GLN A 315 3.20 -19.67 -10.33
C GLN A 315 2.98 -18.27 -9.77
N TYR A 316 2.05 -17.49 -10.34
CA TYR A 316 1.75 -16.13 -9.87
C TYR A 316 1.33 -16.11 -8.39
N TYR A 317 0.55 -17.09 -7.96
CA TYR A 317 0.07 -17.22 -6.59
C TYR A 317 0.98 -18.03 -5.67
N GLY A 318 2.03 -18.67 -6.20
CA GLY A 318 2.94 -19.52 -5.43
C GLY A 318 2.32 -20.86 -4.99
N VAL A 319 1.38 -21.41 -5.77
CA VAL A 319 0.69 -22.68 -5.43
C VAL A 319 0.64 -23.64 -6.62
N ASN A 320 0.39 -24.93 -6.33
CA ASN A 320 0.44 -25.99 -7.34
C ASN A 320 -0.93 -26.38 -7.92
N LYS A 321 -2.03 -25.83 -7.42
CA LYS A 321 -3.39 -26.23 -7.82
C LYS A 321 -4.24 -25.04 -8.24
N VAL A 322 -4.92 -25.18 -9.38
CA VAL A 322 -5.83 -24.18 -9.93
C VAL A 322 -7.18 -24.83 -10.21
N TYR A 323 -8.21 -24.36 -9.50
CA TYR A 323 -9.59 -24.75 -9.69
C TYR A 323 -10.23 -23.84 -10.75
N ILE A 324 -10.53 -24.41 -11.92
CA ILE A 324 -11.08 -23.69 -13.07
C ILE A 324 -12.58 -23.93 -13.16
N THR A 325 -13.34 -22.85 -13.29
CA THR A 325 -14.80 -22.86 -13.40
C THR A 325 -15.30 -22.00 -14.57
N LEU A 326 -16.52 -22.29 -15.04
CA LEU A 326 -17.23 -21.58 -16.09
C LEU A 326 -18.60 -21.12 -15.56
N ASP A 327 -18.79 -19.81 -15.42
CA ASP A 327 -19.97 -19.18 -14.79
C ASP A 327 -20.39 -19.91 -13.48
N GLY A 328 -19.40 -20.19 -12.62
CA GLY A 328 -19.56 -20.81 -11.30
C GLY A 328 -19.71 -22.34 -11.30
N LYS A 329 -19.65 -23.00 -12.47
CA LYS A 329 -19.71 -24.47 -12.58
C LYS A 329 -18.32 -25.06 -12.83
N PRO A 330 -18.02 -26.28 -12.34
CA PRO A 330 -16.77 -26.97 -12.66
C PRO A 330 -16.51 -26.98 -14.17
N TYR A 331 -15.24 -26.84 -14.56
CA TYR A 331 -14.85 -26.86 -15.96
C TYR A 331 -15.38 -28.10 -16.69
N SER A 332 -16.04 -27.89 -17.82
CA SER A 332 -16.55 -28.97 -18.66
C SER A 332 -16.60 -28.53 -20.12
N SER A 333 -16.12 -29.41 -20.99
CA SER A 333 -16.10 -29.28 -22.44
C SER A 333 -16.53 -30.60 -23.10
N GLY A 334 -16.35 -30.72 -24.41
CA GLY A 334 -16.53 -31.99 -25.13
C GLY A 334 -15.46 -33.05 -24.83
N HIS A 335 -14.30 -32.67 -24.28
CA HIS A 335 -13.14 -33.54 -24.10
C HIS A 335 -12.78 -33.77 -22.63
N ILE A 336 -13.06 -32.77 -21.78
CA ILE A 336 -12.66 -32.75 -20.37
C ILE A 336 -13.90 -32.44 -19.52
N SER A 337 -14.07 -33.16 -18.41
CA SER A 337 -15.15 -32.90 -17.46
C SER A 337 -14.64 -33.03 -16.03
N MET A 338 -14.51 -31.89 -15.35
CA MET A 338 -14.02 -31.82 -13.98
C MET A 338 -15.18 -31.96 -12.99
N LYS A 339 -14.93 -32.63 -11.86
CA LYS A 339 -15.88 -32.66 -10.74
C LYS A 339 -15.71 -31.43 -9.85
N LYS A 340 -16.72 -31.15 -9.02
CA LYS A 340 -16.63 -30.10 -8.00
C LYS A 340 -15.44 -30.35 -7.07
N GLY A 341 -14.58 -29.35 -6.92
CA GLY A 341 -13.35 -29.42 -6.11
C GLY A 341 -12.15 -30.09 -6.79
N GLU A 342 -12.31 -30.60 -8.01
CA GLU A 342 -11.20 -31.14 -8.80
C GLU A 342 -10.42 -30.01 -9.46
N ALA A 343 -9.10 -29.97 -9.26
CA ALA A 343 -8.24 -28.89 -9.73
C ALA A 343 -7.21 -29.39 -10.74
N PHE A 344 -6.81 -28.50 -11.64
CA PHE A 344 -5.65 -28.68 -12.50
C PHE A 344 -4.38 -28.46 -11.67
N THR A 345 -3.32 -29.21 -11.98
CA THR A 345 -2.05 -29.14 -11.25
C THR A 345 -0.97 -28.50 -12.11
N VAL A 346 -0.14 -27.66 -11.50
CA VAL A 346 1.03 -27.07 -12.15
C VAL A 346 1.97 -28.21 -12.58
N ASP A 347 2.30 -28.23 -13.87
CA ASP A 347 3.24 -29.18 -14.46
C ASP A 347 4.22 -28.43 -15.37
N LYS A 348 5.49 -28.50 -15.00
CA LYS A 348 6.60 -27.83 -15.70
C LYS A 348 7.40 -28.77 -16.61
N SER A 349 7.04 -30.05 -16.68
CA SER A 349 7.78 -31.07 -17.44
C SER A 349 7.78 -30.84 -18.96
N GLN A 350 6.77 -30.14 -19.47
CA GLN A 350 6.57 -29.87 -20.91
C GLN A 350 7.01 -28.47 -21.34
N ILE A 351 7.77 -27.75 -20.51
CA ILE A 351 8.25 -26.40 -20.84
C ILE A 351 9.55 -26.49 -21.65
N ILE A 352 9.63 -25.77 -22.76
CA ILE A 352 10.88 -25.45 -23.47
C ILE A 352 11.36 -24.09 -22.94
N GLU A 353 12.64 -24.02 -22.59
CA GLU A 353 13.31 -22.76 -22.21
C GLU A 353 13.56 -21.83 -23.41
#